data_AF-A0A6M8VEZ5-F1
#
_entry.id   AF-A0A6M8VEZ5-F1
#
_cell.length_a   1.000
_cell.length_b   1.000
_cell.length_c   1.000
_cell.angle_alpha   90.00
_cell.angle_beta   90.00
_cell.angle_gamma   90.00
#
_symmetry.space_group_name_H-M   'P 1'
#
loop_
_entity.id
_entity.type
_entity.pdbx_description
1 polymer ?
#
loop_
_entity_poly.entity_id
_entity_poly.type
_entity_poly.pdbx_seq_one_letter_code
_entity_poly.pdbx_strand_id
1 'polypeptide(L)'
;MTSLENFRKDYGLKDQIQRAAVSIMNNIAEGFETDNNKEFRNFLGYAKGSAGEVRSMLFVAIDVNYISKDKFDENYKQAINVITQISNFKKYLYNYAVKEKVNKMKMFIIHLLSIN
;
A
#
# COMPACT_ATOMS: atom_id res chain seq x y z
N MET A 1 11.19 -9.67 13.39
CA MET A 1 12.54 -9.95 12.85
C MET A 1 13.59 -8.94 13.30
N THR A 2 13.27 -7.65 13.39
CA THR A 2 14.22 -6.59 13.79
C THR A 2 14.72 -6.67 15.23
N SER A 3 14.06 -7.47 16.07
CA SER A 3 14.48 -7.75 17.45
C SER A 3 15.54 -8.85 17.58
N LEU A 4 15.89 -9.56 16.49
CA LEU A 4 16.90 -10.61 16.50
C LEU A 4 18.29 -10.04 16.84
N GLU A 5 19.13 -10.82 17.53
CA GLU A 5 20.37 -10.35 18.17
C GLU A 5 21.31 -9.56 17.25
N ASN A 6 21.52 -10.06 16.03
CA ASN A 6 22.40 -9.41 15.05
C ASN A 6 21.71 -8.24 14.37
N PHE A 7 20.40 -8.37 14.08
CA PHE A 7 19.63 -7.33 13.39
C PHE A 7 19.42 -6.11 14.29
N ARG A 8 19.13 -6.29 15.58
CA ARG A 8 18.84 -5.18 16.51
C ARG A 8 20.00 -4.18 16.68
N LYS A 9 21.23 -4.60 16.35
CA LYS A 9 22.47 -3.81 16.44
C LYS A 9 22.75 -2.99 15.19
N ASP A 10 22.17 -3.35 14.04
CA ASP A 10 22.23 -2.54 12.82
C ASP A 10 21.11 -1.50 12.85
N TYR A 11 21.37 -0.37 13.50
CA TYR A 11 20.41 0.75 13.58
C TYR A 11 20.03 1.29 12.20
N GLY A 12 20.91 1.21 11.20
CA GLY A 12 20.63 1.69 9.85
C GLY A 12 19.50 0.90 9.20
N LEU A 13 19.72 -0.41 9.02
CA LEU A 13 18.73 -1.28 8.36
C LEU A 13 17.48 -1.47 9.22
N LYS A 14 17.65 -1.63 10.54
CA LYS A 14 16.54 -1.84 11.49
C LYS A 14 15.60 -0.64 11.51
N ASP A 15 16.13 0.58 11.59
CA ASP A 15 15.27 1.77 11.66
C ASP A 15 14.62 2.04 10.30
N GLN A 16 15.32 1.82 9.18
CA GLN A 16 14.74 1.98 7.85
C GLN A 16 13.58 1.01 7.61
N ILE A 17 13.74 -0.28 7.94
CA ILE A 17 12.67 -1.27 7.72
C ILE A 17 11.48 -1.03 8.66
N GLN A 18 11.72 -0.59 9.89
CA GLN A 18 10.65 -0.22 10.83
C GLN A 18 9.88 1.02 10.34
N ARG A 19 10.59 2.08 9.92
CA ARG A 19 9.95 3.29 9.36
C ARG A 19 9.15 2.99 8.10
N ALA A 20 9.69 2.19 7.18
CA ALA A 20 8.97 1.78 5.98
C ALA A 20 7.70 0.99 6.34
N ALA A 21 7.77 0.04 7.28
CA ALA A 21 6.61 -0.72 7.73
C ALA A 21 5.51 0.16 8.35
N VAL A 22 5.89 1.10 9.23
CA VAL A 22 4.95 2.06 9.85
C VAL A 22 4.35 3.01 8.79
N SER A 23 5.17 3.47 7.84
CA SER A 23 4.76 4.34 6.74
C SER A 23 3.65 3.74 5.88
N ILE A 24 3.60 2.41 5.71
CA ILE A 24 2.51 1.75 4.98
C ILE A 24 1.16 2.09 5.60
N MET A 25 1.02 1.86 6.91
CA MET A 25 -0.24 2.09 7.62
C MET A 25 -0.55 3.59 7.76
N ASN A 26 0.46 4.41 8.04
CA ASN A 26 0.27 5.86 8.17
C ASN A 26 -0.26 6.47 6.87
N ASN A 27 0.32 6.11 5.72
CA ASN A 27 -0.19 6.59 4.43
C ASN A 27 -1.62 6.10 4.14
N ILE A 28 -1.97 4.86 4.52
CA ILE A 28 -3.34 4.37 4.35
C ILE A 28 -4.32 5.19 5.20
N ALA A 29 -3.99 5.42 6.47
CA ALA A 29 -4.84 6.20 7.37
C ALA A 29 -4.96 7.66 6.91
N GLU A 30 -3.84 8.33 6.63
CA GLU A 30 -3.83 9.73 6.19
C GLU A 30 -4.62 9.91 4.88
N GLY A 31 -4.44 9.00 3.92
CA GLY A 31 -5.21 9.05 2.68
C GLY A 31 -6.69 8.80 2.86
N PHE A 32 -7.08 7.98 3.85
CA PHE A 32 -8.47 7.70 4.15
C PHE A 32 -9.20 8.95 4.69
N GLU A 33 -8.53 9.74 5.53
CA GLU A 33 -9.06 10.98 6.10
C GLU A 33 -9.21 12.13 5.08
N THR A 34 -8.82 11.96 3.82
CA THR A 34 -8.95 13.00 2.78
C THR A 34 -10.36 13.18 2.23
N ASP A 35 -11.29 12.27 2.55
CA ASP A 35 -12.66 12.20 1.99
C ASP A 35 -12.71 12.23 0.44
N ASN A 36 -11.60 11.92 -0.23
CA ASN A 36 -11.44 12.04 -1.67
C ASN A 36 -10.78 10.80 -2.27
N ASN A 37 -11.56 9.97 -2.96
CA ASN A 37 -11.07 8.75 -3.61
C ASN A 37 -9.91 8.97 -4.60
N LYS A 38 -9.79 10.15 -5.24
CA LYS A 38 -8.64 10.42 -6.11
C LYS A 38 -7.37 10.58 -5.28
N GLU A 39 -7.45 11.34 -4.20
CA GLU A 39 -6.33 11.63 -3.31
C GLU A 39 -5.95 10.41 -2.48
N PHE A 40 -6.92 9.70 -1.94
CA PHE A 40 -6.69 8.43 -1.25
C PHE A 40 -5.90 7.43 -2.11
N ARG A 41 -6.17 7.34 -3.42
CA ARG A 41 -5.38 6.48 -4.32
C ARG A 41 -3.90 6.89 -4.46
N ASN A 42 -3.58 8.17 -4.28
CA ASN A 42 -2.19 8.66 -4.28
C ASN A 42 -1.49 8.19 -3.01
N PHE A 43 -2.13 8.35 -1.86
CA PHE A 43 -1.67 7.84 -0.57
C PHE A 43 -1.48 6.32 -0.55
N LEU A 44 -2.43 5.56 -1.11
CA LEU A 44 -2.25 4.12 -1.35
C LEU A 44 -1.05 3.84 -2.28
N GLY A 45 -0.68 4.77 -3.17
CA GLY A 45 0.56 4.69 -3.93
C GLY A 45 1.81 4.78 -3.06
N TYR A 46 1.86 5.74 -2.15
CA TYR A 46 2.95 5.88 -1.17
C TYR A 46 3.04 4.66 -0.25
N ALA A 47 1.90 4.18 0.27
CA ALA A 47 1.84 2.96 1.08
C ALA A 47 2.39 1.73 0.31
N LYS A 48 2.03 1.58 -0.96
CA LYS A 48 2.58 0.52 -1.83
C LYS A 48 4.10 0.68 -2.02
N GLY A 49 4.59 1.91 -2.15
CA GLY A 49 6.01 2.23 -2.22
C GLY A 49 6.76 1.75 -0.98
N SER A 50 6.29 2.14 0.21
CA SER A 50 6.88 1.71 1.49
C SER A 50 6.84 0.19 1.68
N ALA A 51 5.80 -0.50 1.23
CA ALA A 51 5.77 -1.97 1.22
C ALA A 51 6.83 -2.58 0.27
N GLY A 52 7.10 -1.91 -0.85
CA GLY A 52 8.20 -2.26 -1.76
C GLY A 52 9.58 -2.08 -1.12
N GLU A 53 9.78 -1.03 -0.33
CA GLU A 53 11.01 -0.79 0.44
C GLU A 53 11.25 -1.90 1.47
N VAL A 54 10.22 -2.27 2.25
CA VAL A 54 10.30 -3.42 3.18
C VAL A 54 10.72 -4.68 2.43
N ARG A 55 10.08 -4.96 1.28
CA ARG A 55 10.43 -6.13 0.45
C ARG A 55 11.89 -6.09 -0.02
N SER A 56 12.40 -4.92 -0.40
CA SER A 56 13.80 -4.75 -0.82
C SER A 56 14.76 -4.99 0.34
N MET A 57 14.48 -4.40 1.52
CA MET A 57 15.34 -4.54 2.70
C MET A 57 15.33 -5.97 3.28
N LEU A 58 14.30 -6.77 3.03
CA LEU A 58 14.32 -8.19 3.35
C LEU A 58 15.45 -8.94 2.64
N PHE A 59 15.75 -8.61 1.37
CA PHE A 59 16.88 -9.21 0.65
C PHE A 59 18.21 -8.86 1.32
N VAL A 60 18.40 -7.58 1.65
CA VAL A 60 19.58 -7.14 2.40
C VAL A 60 19.71 -7.92 3.71
N ALA A 61 18.62 -8.03 4.49
CA ALA A 61 18.63 -8.73 5.77
C ALA A 61 18.99 -10.21 5.67
N ILE A 62 18.61 -10.91 4.59
CA ILE A 62 19.03 -12.31 4.40
C ILE A 62 20.46 -12.41 3.85
N ASP A 63 20.88 -11.51 2.96
CA ASP A 63 22.24 -11.50 2.39
C ASP A 63 23.30 -11.29 3.47
N VAL A 64 23.00 -10.47 4.49
CA VAL A 64 23.89 -10.28 5.66
C VAL A 64 23.61 -11.25 6.81
N ASN A 65 22.85 -12.32 6.58
CA ASN A 65 22.52 -13.36 7.56
C ASN A 65 21.85 -12.86 8.85
N TYR A 66 21.07 -11.77 8.78
CA TYR A 66 20.30 -11.27 9.94
C TYR A 66 18.99 -12.03 10.18
N ILE A 67 18.47 -12.68 9.15
CA ILE A 67 17.26 -13.51 9.22
C ILE A 67 17.50 -14.85 8.55
N SER A 68 16.80 -15.88 9.02
CA SER A 68 16.79 -17.19 8.37
C SER A 68 15.99 -17.16 7.06
N LYS A 69 16.19 -18.16 6.21
CA LYS A 69 15.41 -18.36 4.99
C LYS A 69 13.91 -18.43 5.27
N ASP A 70 13.50 -19.18 6.28
CA ASP A 70 12.08 -19.28 6.68
C ASP A 70 11.50 -17.91 7.06
N LYS A 71 12.26 -17.10 7.81
CA LYS A 71 11.80 -15.75 8.19
C LYS A 71 11.77 -14.82 6.99
N PHE A 72 12.71 -14.93 6.07
CA PHE A 72 12.66 -14.20 4.82
C PHE A 72 11.41 -14.57 4.02
N ASP A 73 11.16 -15.85 3.78
CA ASP A 73 10.03 -16.31 2.96
C ASP A 73 8.68 -15.90 3.58
N GLU A 74 8.55 -15.99 4.90
CA GLU A 74 7.38 -15.52 5.65
C GLU A 74 7.13 -14.01 5.44
N ASN A 75 8.13 -13.18 5.72
CA ASN A 75 7.98 -11.72 5.63
C ASN A 75 7.86 -11.25 4.18
N TYR A 76 8.54 -11.92 3.25
CA TYR A 76 8.45 -11.63 1.82
C TYR A 76 7.05 -11.90 1.29
N LYS A 77 6.45 -13.05 1.66
CA LYS A 77 5.07 -13.38 1.33
C LYS A 77 4.08 -12.34 1.88
N GLN A 78 4.28 -11.89 3.11
CA GLN A 78 3.46 -10.83 3.71
C GLN A 78 3.59 -9.51 2.94
N ALA A 79 4.81 -9.08 2.60
CA ALA A 79 5.04 -7.86 1.84
C ALA A 79 4.35 -7.91 0.45
N ILE A 80 4.45 -9.04 -0.26
CA ILE A 80 3.76 -9.25 -1.54
C ILE A 80 2.24 -9.19 -1.37
N ASN A 81 1.70 -9.81 -0.32
CA ASN A 81 0.27 -9.77 -0.04
C ASN A 81 -0.22 -8.33 0.17
N VAL A 82 0.47 -7.55 1.01
CA VAL A 82 0.15 -6.13 1.26
C VAL A 82 0.20 -5.32 -0.04
N ILE A 83 1.27 -5.45 -0.83
CA ILE A 83 1.41 -4.77 -2.14
C ILE A 83 0.23 -5.10 -3.07
N THR A 84 -0.20 -6.37 -3.07
CA THR A 84 -1.29 -6.86 -3.91
C THR A 84 -2.63 -6.30 -3.45
N GLN A 85 -2.92 -6.34 -2.14
CA GLN A 85 -4.13 -5.78 -1.56
C GLN A 85 -4.26 -4.28 -1.85
N ILE A 86 -3.18 -3.52 -1.63
CA ILE A 86 -3.16 -2.08 -1.93
C ILE A 86 -3.40 -1.84 -3.43
N SER A 87 -2.77 -2.62 -4.30
CA SER A 87 -2.95 -2.49 -5.76
C SER A 87 -4.40 -2.76 -6.18
N ASN A 88 -5.01 -3.80 -5.62
CA ASN A 88 -6.40 -4.15 -5.89
C ASN A 88 -7.37 -3.08 -5.38
N PHE A 89 -7.10 -2.53 -4.20
CA PHE A 89 -7.94 -1.48 -3.63
C PHE A 89 -7.86 -0.19 -4.46
N LYS A 90 -6.67 0.21 -4.90
CA LYS A 90 -6.50 1.34 -5.84
C LYS A 90 -7.29 1.13 -7.13
N LYS A 91 -7.25 -0.09 -7.69
CA LYS A 91 -8.01 -0.45 -8.89
C LYS A 91 -9.51 -0.37 -8.65
N TYR A 92 -9.98 -0.86 -7.51
CA TYR A 92 -11.39 -0.75 -7.09
C TYR A 92 -11.85 0.71 -7.04
N LEU A 93 -11.11 1.59 -6.34
CA LEU A 93 -11.46 3.01 -6.21
C LEU A 93 -11.50 3.72 -7.57
N TYR A 94 -10.59 3.37 -8.48
CA TYR A 94 -10.62 3.89 -9.85
C TYR A 94 -11.90 3.48 -10.59
N ASN A 95 -12.21 2.19 -10.59
CA ASN A 95 -13.38 1.65 -11.27
C ASN A 95 -14.68 2.21 -10.69
N TYR A 96 -14.74 2.38 -9.37
CA TYR A 96 -15.85 3.04 -8.69
C TYR A 96 -16.05 4.47 -9.19
N ALA A 97 -14.99 5.27 -9.25
CA ALA A 97 -15.06 6.66 -9.73
C ALA A 97 -15.52 6.75 -11.21
N VAL A 98 -15.09 5.81 -12.06
CA VAL A 98 -15.56 5.73 -13.45
C VAL A 98 -17.05 5.38 -13.50
N LYS A 99 -17.49 4.39 -12.73
CA LYS A 99 -18.90 3.99 -12.66
C LYS A 99 -19.81 5.15 -12.21
N GLU A 100 -19.40 5.90 -11.20
CA GLU A 100 -20.15 7.07 -10.70
C GLU A 100 -20.29 8.17 -11.75
N LYS A 101 -19.24 8.44 -12.54
CA LYS A 101 -19.31 9.40 -13.65
C LYS A 101 -20.31 8.96 -14.71
N VAL A 102 -20.28 7.69 -15.09
CA VAL A 102 -21.23 7.11 -16.07
C VAL A 102 -22.66 7.20 -15.55
N ASN A 103 -22.89 6.88 -14.27
CA ASN A 103 -24.22 6.98 -13.65
C ASN A 103 -24.74 8.41 -13.65
N LYS A 104 -23.92 9.39 -13.27
CA LYS A 104 -24.30 10.81 -13.30
C LYS A 104 -24.67 11.28 -14.71
N MET A 105 -23.90 10.88 -15.72
CA MET A 105 -24.19 11.22 -17.11
C MET A 105 -25.50 10.58 -17.59
N LYS A 106 -25.76 9.32 -17.25
CA LYS A 106 -27.04 8.66 -17.55
C LYS A 106 -28.22 9.40 -16.93
N MET A 107 -28.11 9.79 -15.65
CA MET A 107 -29.16 10.55 -14.97
C MET A 107 -29.41 11.91 -15.62
N PHE A 108 -28.35 12.61 -16.02
CA PHE A 108 -28.46 13.88 -16.75
C PHE A 108 -29.20 13.72 -18.08
N ILE A 109 -28.88 12.67 -18.85
CA ILE A 109 -29.57 12.38 -20.13
C ILE A 109 -31.05 12.05 -19.90
N ILE A 110 -31.37 11.20 -18.91
CA ILE A 110 -32.76 10.87 -18.57
C ILE A 110 -33.55 12.14 -18.22
N HIS A 111 -32.95 13.04 -17.44
CA HIS A 111 -33.59 14.30 -17.09
C HIS A 111 -33.87 15.17 -18.33
N LEU A 112 -32.91 15.32 -19.24
CA LEU A 112 -33.12 16.04 -20.51
C LEU A 112 -34.23 15.43 -21.38
N LEU A 113 -34.34 14.10 -21.41
CA LEU A 113 -35.39 13.41 -22.15
C LEU A 113 -36.78 13.53 -21.50
N SER A 114 -36.84 13.73 -20.18
CA SER A 114 -38.10 13.87 -19.43
C SER A 114 -38.74 15.27 -19.48
N ILE A 115 -38.03 16.26 -20.02
CA ILE A 115 -38.49 17.66 -20.12
C ILE A 115 -39.11 17.97 -21.51
N ASN A 116 -39.03 17.04 -22.47
CA ASN A 116 -39.69 17.12 -23.78
C ASN A 116 -40.88 16.17 -23.85
#